data_AF-S4PPE2-F1
#
_entry.id   AF-S4PPE2-F1
#
_cell.length_a   1.000
_cell.length_b   1.000
_cell.length_c   1.000
_cell.angle_alpha   90.00
_cell.angle_beta   90.00
_cell.angle_gamma   90.00
#
_symmetry.space_group_name_H-M   'P 1'
#
loop_
_entity.id
_entity.type
_entity.pdbx_description
1 polymer ?
#
loop_
_entity_poly.entity_id
_entity_poly.type
_entity_poly.pdbx_seq_one_letter_code
_entity_poly.pdbx_strand_id
1 'polypeptide(L)'
;MAWFRQWQAFVRNKARRPPPPVDNRAIVIEQEIDGKTTYLLKPGSDHAQLSEELWRFFTDIYGGGPEVRLKSPALPVLTQPAFTNTRLSGKYSESD
;
A
#
# COMPACT_ATOMS: atom_id res chain seq x y z
N MET A 1 5.24 -8.61 13.03
CA MET A 1 5.15 -7.42 13.91
C MET A 1 6.28 -7.24 14.91
N ALA A 2 7.33 -8.08 14.92
CA ALA A 2 8.33 -8.08 16.01
C ALA A 2 8.97 -6.70 16.27
N TRP A 3 9.40 -6.00 15.21
CA TRP A 3 10.00 -4.67 15.33
C TRP A 3 9.05 -3.64 15.97
N PHE A 4 7.80 -3.58 15.50
CA PHE A 4 6.80 -2.64 16.03
C PHE A 4 6.49 -2.90 17.51
N ARG A 5 6.46 -4.18 17.93
CA ARG A 5 6.29 -4.53 19.36
C ARG A 5 7.47 -4.10 20.21
N GLN A 6 8.70 -4.19 19.70
CA GLN A 6 9.89 -3.69 20.38
C GLN A 6 9.86 -2.16 20.50
N TRP A 7 9.49 -1.46 19.42
CA TRP A 7 9.29 -0.01 19.45
C TRP A 7 8.23 0.40 20.49
N GLN A 8 7.08 -0.28 20.50
CA GLN A 8 6.03 -0.04 21.51
C GLN A 8 6.53 -0.26 22.95
N ALA A 9 7.37 -1.27 23.18
CA ALA A 9 7.97 -1.52 24.48
C ALA A 9 8.97 -0.42 24.87
N PHE A 10 9.76 0.06 23.93
CA PHE A 10 10.73 1.15 24.12
C PHE A 10 10.02 2.47 24.50
N VAL A 11 9.02 2.90 23.73
CA VAL A 11 8.28 4.15 24.02
C VAL A 11 7.50 4.08 25.34
N ARG A 12 7.14 2.87 25.79
CA ARG A 12 6.50 2.62 27.10
C ARG A 12 7.49 2.43 28.24
N ASN A 13 8.79 2.67 28.01
CA ASN A 13 9.87 2.48 28.96
C ASN A 13 9.96 1.05 29.55
N LYS A 14 9.46 0.05 28.81
CA LYS A 14 9.55 -1.37 29.15
C LYS A 14 10.82 -2.03 28.61
N ALA A 15 11.47 -1.40 27.64
CA ALA A 15 12.74 -1.84 27.07
C ALA A 15 13.78 -0.71 27.15
N ARG A 16 14.98 -1.02 27.67
CA ARG A 16 16.08 -0.04 27.85
C ARG A 16 16.88 0.22 26.58
N ARG A 17 16.75 -0.64 25.57
CA ARG A 17 17.49 -0.53 24.31
C ARG A 17 16.57 0.06 23.23
N PRO A 18 17.04 1.04 22.44
CA PRO A 18 16.28 1.51 21.29
C PRO A 18 16.08 0.36 20.29
N PRO A 19 14.97 0.36 19.53
CA PRO A 19 14.77 -0.65 18.50
C PRO A 19 15.86 -0.53 17.42
N PRO A 20 16.26 -1.66 16.80
CA PRO A 20 17.22 -1.64 15.69
C PRO A 20 16.61 -0.95 14.45
N PRO A 21 17.38 -0.74 13.37
CA PRO A 21 16.81 -0.30 12.10
C PRO A 21 15.65 -1.19 11.64
N VAL A 22 14.68 -0.60 10.91
CA VAL A 22 13.51 -1.34 10.43
C VAL A 22 13.97 -2.42 9.45
N ASP A 23 13.72 -3.69 9.78
CA ASP A 23 14.00 -4.83 8.90
C ASP A 23 12.71 -5.50 8.45
N ASN A 24 12.38 -5.31 7.17
CA ASN A 24 11.20 -5.91 6.55
C ASN A 24 11.52 -7.22 5.81
N ARG A 25 12.77 -7.67 5.76
CA ARG A 25 13.18 -8.88 5.01
C ARG A 25 12.38 -10.13 5.38
N ALA A 26 11.93 -10.22 6.63
CA ALA A 26 11.16 -11.35 7.13
C ALA A 26 9.71 -11.40 6.59
N ILE A 27 9.15 -10.27 6.16
CA ILE A 27 7.77 -10.15 5.69
C ILE A 27 7.65 -9.93 4.19
N VAL A 28 8.78 -9.77 3.48
CA VAL A 28 8.78 -9.54 2.03
C VAL A 28 9.38 -10.71 1.26
N ILE A 29 8.98 -10.82 0.01
CA ILE A 29 9.55 -11.67 -1.02
C ILE A 29 10.20 -10.72 -2.01
N GLU A 30 11.50 -10.89 -2.21
CA GLU A 30 12.22 -10.21 -3.28
C GLU A 30 11.82 -10.85 -4.61
N GLN A 31 11.32 -10.02 -5.53
CA GLN A 31 10.90 -10.46 -6.85
C GLN A 31 11.54 -9.54 -7.89
N GLU A 32 12.28 -10.14 -8.81
CA GLU A 32 12.83 -9.42 -9.95
C GLU A 32 11.84 -9.46 -11.10
N ILE A 33 11.42 -8.29 -11.57
CA ILE A 33 10.48 -8.13 -12.70
C ILE A 33 11.13 -7.12 -13.65
N ASP A 34 11.35 -7.52 -14.91
CA ASP A 34 11.95 -6.68 -15.95
C ASP A 34 13.31 -6.06 -15.55
N GLY A 35 14.15 -6.82 -14.82
CA GLY A 35 15.46 -6.35 -14.34
C GLY A 35 15.36 -5.34 -13.18
N LYS A 36 14.18 -5.20 -12.57
CA LYS A 36 13.94 -4.35 -11.40
C LYS A 36 13.59 -5.20 -10.19
N THR A 37 14.42 -5.09 -9.15
CA THR A 37 14.14 -5.65 -7.83
C THR A 37 12.93 -4.96 -7.22
N THR A 38 11.86 -5.72 -7.06
CA THR A 38 10.61 -5.27 -6.44
C THR A 38 10.34 -6.13 -5.22
N TYR A 39 9.90 -5.52 -4.12
CA TYR A 39 9.57 -6.25 -2.91
C TYR A 39 8.06 -6.45 -2.83
N LEU A 40 7.63 -7.71 -2.82
CA LEU A 40 6.24 -8.10 -2.62
C LEU A 40 6.02 -8.56 -1.18
N LEU A 41 4.85 -8.32 -0.63
CA LEU A 41 4.52 -8.80 0.71
C LEU A 41 4.28 -10.32 0.71
N LYS A 42 4.90 -11.03 1.66
CA LYS A 42 4.72 -12.47 1.83
C LYS A 42 3.31 -12.78 2.34
N PRO A 43 2.53 -13.65 1.66
CA PRO A 43 1.19 -14.02 2.11
C PRO A 43 1.25 -14.74 3.47
N GLY A 44 0.33 -14.38 4.38
CA GLY A 44 0.30 -14.93 5.75
C GLY A 44 1.40 -14.40 6.68
N SER A 45 2.20 -13.43 6.25
CA SER A 45 3.14 -12.74 7.15
C SER A 45 2.41 -11.84 8.15
N ASP A 46 2.91 -11.80 9.38
CA ASP A 46 2.44 -10.88 10.42
C ASP A 46 3.01 -9.47 10.17
N HIS A 47 2.29 -8.69 9.35
CA HIS A 47 2.66 -7.32 8.95
C HIS A 47 1.47 -6.35 9.18
N ALA A 48 1.78 -5.06 9.20
CA ALA A 48 0.83 -3.99 9.51
C ALA A 48 1.01 -2.93 8.43
N GLN A 49 -0.11 -2.40 7.96
CA GLN A 49 -0.10 -1.35 6.96
C GLN A 49 0.13 -0.03 7.68
N LEU A 50 1.13 0.72 7.20
CA LEU A 50 1.43 2.06 7.68
C LEU A 50 1.16 3.04 6.53
N SER A 51 0.71 4.25 6.89
CA SER A 51 0.67 5.35 5.92
C SER A 51 2.08 5.75 5.51
N GLU A 52 2.21 6.41 4.35
CA GLU A 52 3.51 6.90 3.87
C GLU A 52 4.17 7.83 4.91
N GLU A 53 3.38 8.71 5.53
CA GLU A 53 3.87 9.64 6.56
C GLU A 53 4.48 8.90 7.76
N LEU A 54 3.78 7.87 8.26
CA LEU A 54 4.24 7.11 9.41
C LEU A 54 5.45 6.23 9.05
N TRP A 55 5.50 5.70 7.83
CA TRP A 55 6.68 5.00 7.31
C TRP A 55 7.90 5.92 7.25
N ARG A 56 7.75 7.14 6.74
CA ARG A 56 8.82 8.15 6.72
C ARG A 56 9.28 8.51 8.13
N PHE A 57 8.35 8.69 9.08
CA PHE A 57 8.69 8.94 10.48
C PHE A 57 9.60 7.84 11.07
N PHE A 58 9.30 6.57 10.84
CA PHE A 58 10.13 5.48 11.37
C PHE A 58 11.48 5.36 10.65
N THR A 59 11.50 5.52 9.33
CA THR A 59 12.73 5.40 8.54
C THR A 59 13.67 6.59 8.73
N ASP A 60 13.17 7.78 9.02
CA ASP A 60 13.98 8.96 9.34
C ASP A 60 14.70 8.82 10.70
N ILE A 61 14.02 8.25 11.70
CA ILE A 61 14.57 8.06 13.06
C ILE A 61 15.47 6.83 13.15
N TYR A 62 15.01 5.69 12.61
CA TYR A 62 15.66 4.39 12.83
C TYR A 62 16.42 3.88 11.60
N GLY A 63 16.18 4.44 10.41
CA GLY A 63 16.65 3.89 9.15
C GLY A 63 16.02 2.52 8.83
N GLY A 64 16.57 1.85 7.82
CA GLY A 64 16.22 0.47 7.46
C GLY A 64 15.62 0.31 6.07
N GLY A 65 14.98 -0.84 5.84
CA GLY A 65 14.40 -1.26 4.57
C GLY A 65 14.20 -2.78 4.50
N PRO A 66 13.65 -3.32 3.40
CA PRO A 66 13.16 -2.63 2.19
C PRO A 66 11.79 -1.96 2.37
N GLU A 67 11.55 -0.90 1.58
CA GLU A 67 10.22 -0.28 1.44
C GLU A 67 9.31 -1.15 0.57
N VAL A 68 8.10 -1.41 1.06
CA VAL A 68 7.06 -2.09 0.29
C VAL A 68 5.88 -1.15 0.12
N ARG A 69 5.69 -0.69 -1.11
CA ARG A 69 4.51 0.08 -1.48
C ARG A 69 3.38 -0.87 -1.82
N LEU A 70 2.44 -1.01 -0.91
CA LEU A 70 1.16 -1.63 -1.23
C LEU A 70 0.43 -0.68 -2.17
N LYS A 71 0.18 -1.12 -3.42
CA LYS A 71 -0.74 -0.40 -4.29
C LYS A 71 -2.08 -0.40 -3.56
N SER A 72 -2.55 0.78 -3.19
CA SER A 72 -3.89 0.97 -2.64
C SER A 72 -4.87 0.13 -3.48
N PRO A 73 -5.75 -0.68 -2.86
CA PRO A 73 -6.77 -1.35 -3.64
C PRO A 73 -7.47 -0.25 -4.42
N ALA A 74 -7.45 -0.35 -5.76
CA ALA A 74 -8.24 0.54 -6.58
C ALA A 74 -9.64 0.48 -5.96
N LEU A 75 -10.13 1.63 -5.47
CA LEU A 75 -11.52 1.72 -5.07
C LEU A 75 -12.29 1.07 -6.21
N PRO A 76 -13.21 0.11 -5.95
CA PRO A 76 -14.06 -0.38 -7.00
C PRO A 76 -14.67 0.88 -7.60
N VAL A 77 -14.29 1.19 -8.85
CA VAL A 77 -14.88 2.29 -9.60
C VAL A 77 -16.36 2.00 -9.48
N LEU A 78 -17.06 2.80 -8.67
CA LEU A 78 -18.49 2.72 -8.56
C LEU A 78 -18.93 2.96 -9.99
N THR A 79 -19.38 1.89 -10.65
CA THR A 79 -19.77 1.88 -12.05
C THR A 79 -20.88 2.92 -12.17
N GLN A 80 -20.52 4.15 -12.51
CA GLN A 80 -21.51 5.15 -12.88
C GLN A 80 -22.12 4.60 -14.16
N PRO A 81 -23.44 4.34 -14.20
CA PRO A 81 -24.08 3.94 -15.44
C PRO A 81 -23.79 5.06 -16.45
N ALA A 82 -23.13 4.70 -17.54
CA ALA A 82 -22.85 5.61 -18.64
C ALA A 82 -24.20 6.13 -19.15
N PHE A 83 -24.53 7.39 -18.84
CA PHE A 83 -25.59 8.08 -19.57
C PHE A 83 -25.04 8.35 -20.97
N THR A 84 -25.26 7.38 -21.87
CA THR A 84 -25.04 7.56 -23.31
C THR A 84 -26.06 8.58 -23.80
N ASN A 85 -25.68 9.86 -23.75
CA ASN A 85 -26.39 10.90 -24.48
C ASN A 85 -26.01 10.78 -25.96
N THR A 86 -26.56 9.76 -26.62
CA THR A 86 -26.50 9.64 -28.07
C THR A 86 -27.43 10.69 -28.66
N ARG A 87 -26.85 11.82 -29.09
CA ARG A 87 -27.45 12.74 -30.04
C ARG A 87 -27.84 11.99 -31.32
N LEU A 88 -29.13 11.92 -31.61
CA LEU A 88 -29.68 11.85 -32.97
C LEU A 88 -30.96 12.72 -32.94
N SER A 89 -30.90 14.02 -33.18
CA SER A 89 -30.84 14.61 -34.53
C SER A 89 -31.78 13.90 -35.51
N GLY A 90 -33.07 14.27 -35.45
CA GLY A 90 -33.91 14.55 -36.60
C GLY A 90 -34.28 13.43 -37.58
N LYS A 91 -35.52 13.56 -38.08
CA LYS A 91 -36.08 12.98 -39.32
C LYS A 91 -36.73 11.61 -39.21
N TYR A 92 -38.03 11.60 -38.92
CA TYR A 92 -39.05 10.78 -39.60
C TYR A 92 -40.38 11.58 -39.51
N SER A 93 -40.60 12.59 -40.36
CA SER A 93 -41.52 12.58 -41.50
C SER A 93 -42.38 11.33 -41.72
N GLU A 94 -43.70 11.56 -41.56
CA GLU A 94 -44.79 11.31 -42.55
C GLU A 94 -45.38 9.90 -42.77
N SER A 95 -46.73 9.87 -42.70
CA SER A 95 -47.79 9.04 -43.34
C SER A 95 -47.66 7.50 -43.38
N ASP A 96 -48.71 6.70 -43.23
CA ASP A 96 -50.12 6.76 -43.67
C ASP A 96 -51.01 5.99 -42.67
#